data_AF-A0A3P3XHN2-F1
#
_entry.id   AF-A0A3P3XHN2-F1
#
_cell.length_a   1.000
_cell.length_b   1.000
_cell.length_c   1.000
_cell.angle_alpha   90.00
_cell.angle_beta   90.00
_cell.angle_gamma   90.00
#
_symmetry.space_group_name_H-M   'P 1'
#
loop_
_entity.id
_entity.type
_entity.pdbx_description
1 polymer ?
#
loop_
_entity_poly.entity_id
_entity_poly.type
_entity_poly.pdbx_seq_one_letter_code
_entity_poly.pdbx_strand_id
1 'polypeptide(L)'
;MKSITIHSIDPDLDKKISEKSKELGLSQNRTVKAILQNALQSDNKAARKEMFSDLFGKWKPEERAAFEKQIIDLEELNDSDWAK
;
A
#
# COMPACT_ATOMS: atom_id res chain seq x y z
N MET A 1 -25.98 -14.34 1.63
CA MET A 1 -24.52 -14.63 1.64
C MET A 1 -24.31 -16.07 1.21
N LYS A 2 -23.36 -16.35 0.33
CA LYS A 2 -22.96 -17.74 0.04
C LYS A 2 -21.93 -18.15 1.08
N SER A 3 -22.16 -19.27 1.77
CA SER A 3 -21.20 -19.85 2.70
C SER A 3 -20.40 -20.93 1.98
N ILE A 4 -19.12 -21.04 2.30
CA ILE A 4 -18.24 -22.09 1.79
C ILE A 4 -17.63 -22.76 3.02
N THR A 5 -17.73 -24.08 3.09
CA THR A 5 -17.06 -24.91 4.09
C THR A 5 -15.90 -25.61 3.42
N ILE A 6 -14.70 -25.45 3.98
CA ILE A 6 -13.51 -26.15 3.51
C ILE A 6 -13.35 -27.38 4.40
N HIS A 7 -13.51 -28.56 3.81
CA HIS A 7 -13.31 -29.83 4.50
C HIS A 7 -11.87 -30.29 4.35
N SER A 8 -11.36 -31.00 5.36
CA SER A 8 -10.04 -31.66 5.33
C SER A 8 -8.89 -30.71 5.01
N ILE A 9 -8.80 -29.60 5.76
CA ILE A 9 -7.63 -28.74 5.67
C ILE A 9 -6.41 -29.45 6.27
N ASP A 10 -5.29 -29.38 5.56
CA ASP A 10 -4.03 -29.93 6.04
C ASP A 10 -3.60 -29.26 7.37
N PRO A 11 -3.11 -30.02 8.37
CA PRO A 11 -2.74 -29.45 9.68
C PRO A 11 -1.66 -28.37 9.60
N ASP A 12 -0.70 -28.49 8.69
CA ASP A 12 0.34 -27.48 8.51
C ASP A 12 -0.23 -26.21 7.88
N LEU A 13 -1.20 -26.35 6.97
CA LEU A 13 -1.91 -25.22 6.39
C LEU A 13 -2.78 -24.49 7.43
N ASP A 14 -3.49 -25.21 8.29
CA ASP A 14 -4.30 -24.62 9.36
C ASP A 14 -3.42 -23.86 10.38
N LYS A 15 -2.28 -24.43 10.73
CA LYS A 15 -1.28 -23.77 11.59
C LYS A 15 -0.78 -22.47 10.94
N LYS A 16 -0.41 -22.51 9.65
CA LYS A 16 0.04 -21.31 8.92
C LYS A 16 -1.03 -20.23 8.83
N ILE A 17 -2.30 -20.60 8.61
CA ILE A 17 -3.42 -19.64 8.61
C ILE A 17 -3.56 -18.99 9.98
N SER A 18 -3.43 -19.78 11.05
CA SER A 18 -3.49 -19.28 12.42
C SER A 18 -2.34 -18.32 12.74
N GLU A 19 -1.12 -18.65 12.34
CA GLU A 19 0.05 -17.77 12.48
C GLU A 19 -0.14 -16.46 11.71
N LYS A 20 -0.58 -16.52 10.44
CA LYS A 20 -0.87 -15.33 9.64
C LYS A 20 -1.99 -14.49 10.21
N SER A 21 -3.00 -15.10 10.83
CA SER A 21 -4.10 -14.38 11.47
C SER A 21 -3.61 -13.54 12.66
N LYS A 22 -2.65 -14.07 13.44
CA LYS A 22 -2.01 -13.35 14.54
C LYS A 22 -1.14 -12.21 14.04
N GLU A 23 -0.34 -12.45 13.00
CA GLU A 23 0.51 -11.43 12.38
C GLU A 23 -0.30 -10.25 11.83
N LEU A 24 -1.43 -10.53 11.18
CA LEU A 24 -2.30 -9.50 10.60
C LEU A 24 -3.30 -8.90 11.61
N GLY A 25 -3.42 -9.47 12.82
CA GLY A 25 -4.42 -9.06 13.81
C GLY A 25 -5.87 -9.30 13.36
N LEU A 26 -6.10 -10.29 12.50
CA LEU A 26 -7.41 -10.60 11.90
C LEU A 26 -7.97 -11.92 12.45
N SER A 27 -9.29 -12.10 12.37
CA SER A 27 -9.88 -13.43 12.60
C SER A 27 -9.47 -14.40 11.49
N GLN A 28 -9.46 -15.71 11.78
CA GLN A 28 -9.11 -16.73 10.78
C GLN A 28 -9.93 -16.59 9.49
N ASN A 29 -11.26 -16.40 9.57
CA ASN A 29 -12.10 -16.22 8.39
C ASN A 29 -11.74 -14.95 7.59
N ARG A 30 -11.46 -13.82 8.26
CA ARG A 30 -10.99 -12.61 7.59
C ARG A 30 -9.61 -12.82 6.93
N THR A 31 -8.75 -13.59 7.58
CA THR A 31 -7.42 -13.95 7.06
C THR A 31 -7.54 -14.81 5.80
N VAL A 32 -8.37 -15.85 5.82
CA VAL A 32 -8.64 -16.70 4.65
C VAL A 32 -9.19 -15.87 3.49
N LYS A 33 -10.14 -14.95 3.76
CA LYS A 33 -10.65 -14.03 2.74
C LYS A 33 -9.56 -13.14 2.16
N ALA A 34 -8.70 -12.57 3.00
CA ALA A 34 -7.59 -11.74 2.54
C ALA A 34 -6.59 -12.54 1.70
N ILE A 35 -6.26 -13.76 2.10
CA ILE A 35 -5.38 -14.65 1.33
C ILE A 35 -5.99 -14.96 -0.04
N LEU A 36 -7.27 -15.36 -0.08
CA LEU A 36 -7.97 -15.65 -1.33
C LEU A 36 -8.09 -14.42 -2.22
N GLN A 37 -8.35 -13.23 -1.66
CA GLN A 37 -8.34 -11.98 -2.41
C GLN A 37 -6.97 -11.73 -3.04
N ASN A 38 -5.89 -11.79 -2.28
CA ASN A 38 -4.55 -11.56 -2.84
C ASN A 38 -4.11 -12.63 -3.85
N ALA A 39 -4.56 -13.88 -3.69
CA ALA A 39 -4.18 -14.98 -4.57
C ALA A 39 -4.97 -15.02 -5.88
N LEU A 40 -6.27 -14.71 -5.83
CA LEU A 40 -7.18 -14.84 -6.96
C LEU A 40 -7.48 -13.50 -7.65
N GLN A 41 -7.37 -12.40 -6.93
CA GLN A 41 -7.46 -11.07 -7.51
C GLN A 41 -6.02 -10.62 -7.76
N SER A 42 -5.66 -10.46 -9.03
CA SER A 42 -4.39 -9.89 -9.44
C SER A 42 -4.18 -8.58 -8.69
N ASP A 43 -3.18 -8.60 -7.81
CA ASP A 43 -2.90 -7.52 -6.88
C ASP A 43 -2.66 -6.24 -7.69
N ASN A 44 -3.63 -5.32 -7.68
CA ASN A 44 -3.50 -4.00 -8.30
C ASN A 44 -2.32 -3.19 -7.71
N LYS A 45 -1.59 -3.74 -6.72
CA LYS A 45 -0.28 -3.25 -6.30
C LYS A 45 0.78 -3.31 -7.40
N ALA A 46 0.80 -4.34 -8.25
CA ALA A 46 1.74 -4.39 -9.38
C ALA A 46 1.43 -3.27 -10.38
N ALA A 47 0.15 -3.03 -10.66
CA ALA A 47 -0.31 -1.88 -11.45
C ALA A 47 0.06 -0.54 -10.78
N ARG A 48 -0.07 -0.42 -9.45
CA ARG A 48 0.35 0.78 -8.71
C ARG A 48 1.85 1.06 -8.85
N LYS A 49 2.70 0.03 -8.84
CA LYS A 49 4.14 0.23 -9.02
C LYS A 49 4.44 0.86 -10.40
N GLU A 50 3.79 0.36 -11.45
CA GLU A 50 3.97 0.91 -12.80
C GLU A 50 3.41 2.33 -12.93
N MET A 51 2.30 2.66 -12.25
CA MET A 51 1.73 4.02 -12.23
C MET A 51 2.67 5.09 -11.67
N PHE A 52 3.66 4.71 -10.86
CA PHE A 52 4.62 5.64 -10.29
C PHE A 52 5.99 5.55 -10.97
N SER A 53 6.15 4.75 -12.04
CA SER A 53 7.41 4.58 -12.77
C SER A 53 8.04 5.91 -13.16
N ASP A 54 7.20 6.85 -13.61
CA ASP A 54 7.62 8.17 -14.09
C ASP A 54 8.14 9.08 -12.95
N LEU A 55 7.85 8.73 -11.69
CA LEU A 55 8.40 9.41 -10.51
C LEU A 55 9.75 8.82 -10.07
N PHE A 56 10.17 7.68 -10.62
CA PHE A 56 11.48 7.11 -10.35
C PHE A 56 12.53 7.68 -11.31
N GLY A 57 13.57 8.31 -10.77
CA GLY A 57 14.65 8.86 -11.57
C GLY A 57 15.37 10.01 -10.88
N LYS A 58 16.28 10.67 -11.60
CA LYS A 58 16.89 11.94 -11.17
C LYS A 58 16.35 13.05 -12.06
N TRP A 59 16.11 14.21 -11.49
CA TRP A 59 15.70 15.37 -12.26
C TRP A 59 16.80 15.84 -13.18
N LYS A 60 16.41 16.19 -14.41
CA LYS A 60 17.28 16.96 -15.29
C LYS A 60 17.42 18.39 -14.76
N PRO A 61 18.51 19.09 -15.09
CA PRO A 61 18.72 20.46 -14.63
C PRO A 61 17.56 21.41 -14.95
N GLU A 62 16.91 21.22 -16.09
CA GLU A 62 15.80 22.06 -16.56
C GLU A 62 14.51 21.78 -15.78
N GLU A 63 14.24 20.50 -15.47
CA GLU A 63 13.08 20.08 -14.66
C GLU A 63 13.18 20.64 -13.24
N ARG A 64 14.40 20.63 -12.69
CA ARG A 64 14.70 21.22 -11.38
C ARG A 64 14.46 22.73 -11.35
N ALA A 65 15.01 23.46 -12.31
CA ALA A 65 14.85 24.92 -12.36
C ALA A 65 13.38 25.33 -12.54
N ALA A 66 12.61 24.58 -13.33
CA ALA A 66 11.18 24.83 -13.52
C ALA A 66 10.39 24.62 -12.22
N PHE A 67 10.70 23.56 -11.47
CA PHE A 67 10.06 23.28 -10.19
C PHE A 67 10.42 24.31 -9.12
N GLU A 68 11.72 24.62 -8.94
CA GLU A 68 12.17 25.62 -7.95
C GLU A 68 11.50 26.98 -8.19
N LYS A 69 11.32 27.39 -9.46
CA LYS A 69 10.59 28.61 -9.80
C LYS A 69 9.10 28.57 -9.39
N GLN A 70 8.48 27.39 -9.41
CA GLN A 70 7.05 27.23 -9.08
C GLN A 70 6.78 27.18 -7.58
N ILE A 71 7.79 26.84 -6.76
CA ILE A 71 7.62 26.70 -5.31
C ILE A 71 8.29 27.83 -4.52
N ILE A 72 8.84 28.84 -5.20
CA ILE A 72 9.64 29.89 -4.56
C ILE A 72 8.84 30.73 -3.56
N ASP A 73 7.53 30.87 -3.79
CA ASP A 73 6.59 31.53 -2.89
C ASP A 73 6.36 30.72 -1.60
N LEU A 74 6.52 29.40 -1.65
CA LEU A 74 6.42 28.52 -0.47
C LEU A 74 7.68 28.58 0.42
N GLU A 75 8.78 29.15 -0.07
CA GLU A 75 9.99 29.37 0.72
C GLU A 75 9.94 30.66 1.55
N GLU A 76 8.93 31.51 1.34
CA GLU A 76 8.74 32.72 2.14
C GLU A 76 8.23 32.36 3.54
N LEU A 77 9.07 32.64 4.55
CA LEU A 77 8.69 32.52 5.95
C LEU A 77 7.86 33.73 6.36
N ASN A 78 6.57 33.51 6.60
CA ASN A 78 5.70 34.53 7.16
C ASN A 78 5.61 34.35 8.70
N ASP A 79 6.18 35.29 9.44
CA ASP A 79 6.19 35.28 10.91
C ASP A 79 4.77 35.23 11.51
N SER A 80 3.75 35.69 10.76
CA SER A 80 2.35 35.64 11.19
C SER A 80 1.75 34.24 11.20
N ASP A 81 2.29 33.28 10.44
CA ASP A 81 1.85 31.87 10.47
C ASP A 81 2.17 31.20 11.81
N TRP A 82 3.12 31.76 12.55
CA TRP A 82 3.59 31.28 13.85
C TRP A 82 3.06 32.11 15.03
N ALA A 83 2.38 33.22 14.75
CA ALA A 83 1.77 34.07 15.77
C ALA A 83 0.46 33.43 16.27
N LYS A 84 0.35 33.34 17.60
CA LYS A 84 -0.72 32.62 18.32
C LYS A 84 -2.02 33.41 18.43
#